data_AF-A0A5M5BST4-F1
#
_entry.id   AF-A0A5M5BST4-F1
#
_cell.length_a   1.000
_cell.length_b   1.000
_cell.length_c   1.000
_cell.angle_alpha   90.00
_cell.angle_beta   90.00
_cell.angle_gamma   90.00
#
_symmetry.space_group_name_H-M   'P 1'
#
loop_
_entity.id
_entity.type
_entity.pdbx_description
1 polymer ?
#
loop_
_entity_poly.entity_id
_entity_poly.type
_entity_poly.pdbx_seq_one_letter_code
_entity_poly.pdbx_strand_id
1 'polypeptide(L)'
;MPRGRNKELLSRRDEKLLRRYYELTEVQNLRFDRALTLLSKDEFFISEARIMAIIRKNCNRLGDIDVNPVPKVRKSKLTARQLALFKSDEKS
;
A
#
# COMPACT_ATOMS: atom_id res chain seq x y z
N MET A 1 20.15 3.09 28.01
CA MET A 1 19.75 3.27 26.60
C MET A 1 18.24 3.12 26.51
N PRO A 2 17.46 4.17 26.16
CA PRO A 2 16.04 3.94 25.93
C PRO A 2 15.93 2.99 24.73
N ARG A 3 15.32 1.82 24.94
CA ARG A 3 15.08 0.80 23.89
C ARG A 3 14.03 1.33 22.90
N GLY A 4 14.39 2.36 22.15
CA GLY A 4 13.54 3.04 21.19
C GLY A 4 13.95 2.70 19.76
N ARG A 5 12.99 2.74 18.84
CA ARG A 5 13.29 2.76 17.40
C ARG A 5 14.11 4.00 17.08
N ASN A 6 15.23 3.82 16.38
CA ASN A 6 16.04 4.93 15.89
C ASN A 6 15.25 5.71 14.83
N LYS A 7 14.85 6.94 15.17
CA LYS A 7 14.02 7.81 14.32
C LYS A 7 14.71 8.16 13.00
N GLU A 8 16.03 8.31 13.01
CA GLU A 8 16.80 8.68 11.83
C GLU A 8 16.83 7.54 10.82
N LEU A 9 17.12 6.31 11.26
CA LEU A 9 17.10 5.12 10.41
C LEU A 9 15.71 4.86 9.80
N LEU A 10 14.64 5.10 10.58
CA LEU A 10 13.28 5.03 10.05
C LEU A 10 13.02 6.07 8.97
N SER A 11 13.47 7.31 9.17
CA SER A 11 13.31 8.37 8.17
C SER A 11 14.04 8.04 6.87
N ARG A 12 15.29 7.58 6.95
CA ARG A 12 16.08 7.19 5.77
C ARG A 12 15.42 6.03 5.01
N ARG A 13 14.87 5.05 5.74
CA ARG A 13 14.14 3.93 5.15
C ARG A 13 12.86 4.40 4.46
N ASP A 14 12.07 5.24 5.12
CA ASP A 14 10.81 5.76 4.58
C ASP A 14 11.07 6.58 3.31
N GLU A 15 12.14 7.37 3.27
CA GLU A 15 12.56 8.11 2.06
C GLU A 15 12.96 7.16 0.91
N LYS A 16 13.80 6.16 1.19
CA LYS A 16 14.22 5.18 0.17
C LYS A 16 13.03 4.39 -0.39
N LEU A 17 12.07 4.03 0.46
CA LEU A 17 10.85 3.35 0.07
C LEU A 17 10.01 4.20 -0.88
N LEU A 18 9.86 5.50 -0.61
CA LEU A 18 9.07 6.40 -1.47
C LEU A 18 9.68 6.58 -2.85
N ARG A 19 11.01 6.80 -2.92
CA ARG A 19 11.73 6.89 -4.20
C ARG A 19 11.54 5.63 -5.03
N ARG A 20 11.68 4.47 -4.38
CA ARG A 20 11.54 3.18 -5.04
C ARG A 20 10.11 2.89 -5.48
N TYR A 21 9.12 3.24 -4.66
CA TYR A 21 7.72 3.14 -5.03
C TYR A 21 7.41 4.00 -6.26
N TYR A 22 7.91 5.22 -6.32
CA TYR A 22 7.76 6.12 -7.48
C TYR A 22 8.38 5.54 -8.76
N GLU A 23 9.58 4.98 -8.69
CA GLU A 23 10.20 4.31 -9.85
C GLU A 23 9.31 3.17 -10.39
N LEU A 24 8.74 2.37 -9.49
CA LEU A 24 7.87 1.25 -9.88
C LEU A 24 6.55 1.73 -10.50
N THR A 25 5.93 2.77 -9.95
CA THR A 25 4.63 3.25 -10.44
C THR A 25 4.73 4.12 -11.68
N GLU A 26 5.73 5.02 -11.77
CA GLU A 26 5.81 5.98 -12.87
C GLU A 26 6.69 5.48 -14.02
N VAL A 27 7.85 4.87 -13.73
CA VAL A 27 8.78 4.43 -14.79
C VAL A 27 8.34 3.09 -15.34
N GLN A 28 8.04 2.14 -14.45
CA GLN A 28 7.66 0.78 -14.86
C GLN A 28 6.14 0.61 -15.07
N ASN A 29 5.34 1.64 -14.74
CA ASN A 29 3.87 1.59 -14.82
C ASN A 29 3.28 0.35 -14.11
N LEU A 30 3.94 -0.11 -13.05
CA LEU A 30 3.53 -1.30 -12.34
C LEU A 30 2.27 -0.99 -11.52
N ARG A 31 1.30 -1.89 -11.60
CA ARG A 31 0.07 -1.78 -10.80
C ARG A 31 0.41 -1.72 -9.31
N PHE A 32 -0.33 -0.88 -8.59
CA PHE A 32 -0.08 -0.58 -7.17
C PHE A 32 -0.01 -1.82 -6.27
N ASP A 33 -0.84 -2.82 -6.49
CA ASP A 33 -0.84 -4.07 -5.72
C ASP A 33 0.47 -4.84 -5.91
N ARG A 34 0.93 -5.01 -7.15
CA ARG A 34 2.20 -5.68 -7.45
C ARG A 34 3.39 -4.91 -6.90
N ALA A 35 3.38 -3.57 -7.01
CA ALA A 35 4.42 -2.74 -6.42
C ALA A 35 4.49 -2.90 -4.90
N LEU A 36 3.34 -2.93 -4.21
CA LEU A 36 3.30 -3.16 -2.77
C LEU A 36 3.82 -4.54 -2.37
N THR A 37 3.45 -5.59 -3.11
CA THR A 37 3.92 -6.95 -2.83
C THR A 37 5.43 -7.08 -3.02
N LEU A 38 6.00 -6.49 -4.09
CA LEU A 38 7.44 -6.48 -4.34
C LEU A 38 8.20 -5.74 -3.23
N LEU A 39 7.74 -4.53 -2.87
CA LEU A 39 8.33 -3.75 -1.78
C LEU A 39 8.24 -4.48 -0.44
N SER A 40 7.14 -5.20 -0.21
CA SER A 40 6.88 -5.92 1.03
C SER A 40 7.72 -7.18 1.17
N LYS A 41 7.83 -8.00 0.12
CA LYS A 41 8.44 -9.35 0.21
C LYS A 41 9.89 -9.41 -0.22
N ASP A 42 10.30 -8.59 -1.18
CA ASP A 42 11.59 -8.75 -1.85
C ASP A 42 12.59 -7.65 -1.47
N GLU A 43 12.11 -6.44 -1.16
CA GLU A 43 13.00 -5.29 -0.92
C GLU A 43 13.08 -4.84 0.54
N PHE A 44 11.95 -4.50 1.17
CA PHE A 44 11.94 -3.85 2.49
C PHE A 44 11.54 -4.76 3.64
N PHE A 45 10.90 -5.91 3.36
CA PHE A 45 10.46 -6.87 4.39
C PHE A 45 9.54 -6.25 5.45
N ILE A 46 8.65 -5.35 5.01
CA ILE A 46 7.66 -4.66 5.84
C ILE A 46 6.28 -5.04 5.34
N SER A 47 5.29 -5.18 6.23
CA SER A 47 3.91 -5.42 5.81
C SER A 47 3.38 -4.33 4.87
N GLU A 48 2.63 -4.75 3.85
CA GLU A 48 1.98 -3.85 2.88
C GLU A 48 1.13 -2.76 3.57
N ALA A 49 0.44 -3.11 4.67
CA ALA A 49 -0.33 -2.16 5.47
C ALA A 49 0.54 -1.01 6.01
N ARG A 50 1.76 -1.31 6.45
CA ARG A 50 2.69 -0.33 6.96
C ARG A 50 3.32 0.49 5.83
N ILE A 51 3.64 -0.13 4.70
CA ILE A 51 4.10 0.55 3.47
C ILE A 51 3.06 1.57 3.03
N MET A 52 1.78 1.17 2.92
CA MET A 52 0.69 2.09 2.59
C MET A 52 0.56 3.25 3.60
N ALA A 53 0.76 2.99 4.90
CA ALA A 53 0.73 4.05 5.90
C ALA A 53 1.90 5.04 5.75
N ILE A 54 3.09 4.54 5.39
CA ILE A 54 4.27 5.37 5.11
C ILE A 54 4.04 6.24 3.89
N ILE A 55 3.52 5.65 2.80
CA ILE A 55 3.20 6.37 1.56
C ILE A 55 2.19 7.49 1.84
N ARG A 56 1.06 7.18 2.49
CA ARG A 56 0.02 8.16 2.81
C ARG A 56 0.49 9.28 3.76
N LYS A 57 1.43 8.98 4.66
CA LYS A 57 1.94 9.97 5.63
C LYS A 57 2.96 10.92 5.00
N ASN A 58 3.72 10.43 4.01
CA ASN A 58 4.86 11.14 3.45
C ASN A 58 4.66 11.56 1.98
N CYS A 59 3.48 11.33 1.37
CA CYS A 59 3.19 11.74 -0.01
C CYS A 59 3.37 13.24 -0.24
N ASN A 60 3.15 14.07 0.78
CA ASN A 60 3.32 15.53 0.70
C ASN A 60 4.70 16.00 1.18
N ARG A 61 5.56 15.08 1.63
CA ARG A 61 6.83 15.42 2.31
C ARG A 61 7.99 15.58 1.34
N LEU A 62 7.98 14.84 0.23
CA LEU A 62 8.96 15.00 -0.84
C LEU A 62 8.36 15.92 -1.90
N GLY A 63 8.77 17.19 -1.91
CA GLY A 63 8.37 18.14 -2.95
C GLY A 63 8.94 17.80 -4.33
N ASP A 64 9.96 16.94 -4.38
CA ASP A 64 10.65 16.54 -5.61
C ASP A 64 9.92 15.41 -6.38
N ILE A 65 8.95 14.74 -5.76
CA ILE A 65 8.34 13.52 -6.29
C ILE A 65 6.83 13.55 -6.07
N ASP A 66 6.05 13.58 -7.15
CA ASP A 66 4.59 13.51 -7.07
C ASP A 66 4.14 12.04 -6.90
N VAL A 67 4.11 11.58 -5.65
CA VAL A 67 3.63 10.23 -5.33
C VAL A 67 2.12 10.25 -5.14
N ASN A 68 1.39 9.81 -6.17
CA ASN A 68 -0.04 9.61 -6.05
C ASN A 68 -0.36 8.47 -5.08
N PRO A 69 -1.16 8.71 -4.03
CA PRO A 69 -1.47 7.67 -3.05
C PRO A 69 -2.34 6.58 -3.68
N VAL A 70 -2.12 5.33 -3.24
CA VAL A 70 -2.90 4.16 -3.67
C VAL A 70 -4.41 4.46 -3.64
N PRO A 71 -5.14 4.26 -4.75
CA PRO A 71 -6.56 4.56 -4.83
C PRO A 71 -7.34 3.88 -3.70
N LYS A 72 -8.23 4.64 -3.04
CA LYS A 72 -9.17 4.06 -2.08
C LYS A 72 -10.26 3.30 -2.84
N VAL A 73 -10.04 2.00 -3.03
CA VAL A 73 -11.06 1.12 -3.61
C VAL A 73 -12.20 0.93 -2.62
N ARG A 74 -13.40 1.40 -2.97
CA ARG A 74 -14.62 1.09 -2.21
C ARG A 74 -14.94 -0.39 -2.40
N LYS A 75 -14.90 -1.17 -1.32
CA LYS A 75 -15.42 -2.54 -1.34
C LYS A 75 -16.95 -2.47 -1.44
N SER A 76 -17.54 -3.33 -2.26
CA SER A 76 -18.99 -3.48 -2.32
C SER A 76 -19.51 -3.92 -0.94
N LYS A 77 -20.54 -3.24 -0.44
CA LYS A 77 -21.23 -3.65 0.77
C LYS A 77 -22.38 -4.56 0.34
N LEU A 78 -22.17 -5.87 0.40
CA LEU A 78 -23.23 -6.84 0.18
C LEU A 78 -24.18 -6.83 1.38
N THR A 79 -25.45 -6.52 1.15
CA THR A 79 -26.49 -6.63 2.18
C THR A 79 -26.99 -8.07 2.29
N ALA A 80 -27.51 -8.47 3.46
CA ALA A 80 -28.04 -9.82 3.68
C ALA A 80 -29.12 -10.21 2.66
N ARG A 81 -29.95 -9.25 2.22
CA ARG A 81 -30.93 -9.43 1.14
C ARG A 81 -30.29 -9.77 -0.20
N GLN A 82 -29.19 -9.09 -0.56
CA GLN A 82 -28.47 -9.39 -1.81
C GLN A 82 -27.75 -10.73 -1.75
N LEU A 83 -27.27 -11.16 -0.57
CA LEU A 83 -26.66 -12.46 -0.39
C LEU A 83 -27.66 -13.62 -0.54
N ALA A 84 -28.92 -13.40 -0.16
CA ALA A 84 -29.98 -14.40 -0.29
C ALA A 84 -30.28 -14.76 -1.76
N LEU A 85 -30.06 -13.83 -2.70
CA LEU A 85 -30.25 -14.06 -4.14
C LEU A 85 -29.30 -15.11 -4.71
N PHE A 86 -28.13 -15.32 -4.10
CA PHE A 86 -27.13 -16.30 -4.55
C PHE A 86 -27.37 -17.70 -3.96
N LYS A 87 -28.30 -17.87 -3.00
CA LYS A 87 -28.61 -19.17 -2.38
C LYS A 87 -29.66 -19.97 -3.15
N SER A 88 -30.26 -19.39 -4.18
CA SER A 88 -31.39 -19.98 -4.91
C SER A 88 -30.98 -21.05 -5.93
N ASP A 89 -29.68 -21.18 -6.25
CA ASP A 89 -29.19 -22.05 -7.33
C ASP A 89 -28.64 -23.42 -6.87
N GLU A 90 -28.74 -23.78 -5.58
CA GLU A 90 -28.29 -25.11 -5.07
C GLU A 90 -29.31 -26.25 -5.32
N LYS A 91 -30.22 -26.10 -6.28
CA LYS A 91 -31.11 -27.19 -6.71
C LYS A 91 -31.21 -27.26 -8.23
N SER A 92 -30.30 -28.00 -8.86
CA SER A 92 -30.52 -28.72 -10.11
C SER A 92 -29.62 -29.95 -10.14
#